data_AF-A0A0V1LZY8-F1
#
_entry.id   AF-A0A0V1LZY8-F1
#
_cell.length_a   1.000
_cell.length_b   1.000
_cell.length_c   1.000
_cell.angle_alpha   90.00
_cell.angle_beta   90.00
_cell.angle_gamma   90.00
#
_symmetry.space_group_name_H-M   'P 1'
#
loop_
_entity.id
_entity.type
_entity.pdbx_description
1 polymer ?
#
loop_
_entity_poly.entity_id
_entity_poly.type
_entity_poly.pdbx_seq_one_letter_code
_entity_poly.pdbx_strand_id
1 'polypeptide(L)'
;MKTVRNAGQSQQSFGGESFFCYHAEDNRNTCRMWLADSGASQHMTRNKEYLSDFVTFPKPVNVKVGNGDAIPAYGHGTVNFKVFIKGKWILNRMEDV
;
A
#
# COMPACT_ATOMS: atom_id res chain seq x y z
N MET A 1 -29.54 -25.20 -6.50
CA MET A 1 -28.95 -24.13 -7.33
C MET A 1 -27.64 -23.71 -6.68
N LYS A 2 -26.49 -24.09 -7.24
CA LYS A 2 -25.17 -23.78 -6.66
C LYS A 2 -24.66 -22.48 -7.30
N THR A 3 -24.52 -21.43 -6.51
CA THR A 3 -23.94 -20.17 -6.95
C THR A 3 -22.44 -20.35 -7.12
N VAL A 4 -21.96 -20.34 -8.35
CA VAL A 4 -20.54 -20.36 -8.68
C VAL A 4 -20.01 -18.94 -8.48
N ARG A 5 -19.12 -18.75 -7.50
CA ARG A 5 -18.38 -17.50 -7.35
C ARG A 5 -17.30 -17.46 -8.43
N ASN A 6 -17.38 -16.46 -9.31
CA ASN A 6 -16.38 -16.22 -10.33
C ASN A 6 -15.10 -15.75 -9.63
N ALA A 7 -14.14 -16.64 -9.46
CA ALA A 7 -12.80 -16.26 -9.01
C ALA A 7 -12.15 -15.49 -10.16
N GLY A 8 -11.96 -14.18 -9.97
CA GLY A 8 -11.27 -13.34 -10.95
C GLY A 8 -9.95 -13.99 -11.35
N GLN A 9 -9.81 -14.31 -12.63
CA GLN A 9 -8.61 -14.91 -13.18
C GLN A 9 -7.47 -13.89 -13.07
N SER A 10 -6.49 -14.18 -12.23
CA SER A 10 -5.20 -13.48 -12.26
C SER A 10 -4.47 -13.90 -13.53
N GLN A 11 -4.52 -13.09 -14.57
CA GLN A 11 -3.64 -13.26 -15.72
C GLN A 11 -2.22 -12.85 -15.31
N GLN A 12 -1.31 -13.81 -15.25
CA GLN A 12 0.12 -13.55 -15.12
C GLN A 12 0.67 -13.16 -16.51
N SER A 13 1.13 -11.92 -16.65
CA SER A 13 1.91 -11.51 -17.82
C SER A 13 3.33 -12.04 -17.71
N PHE A 14 3.77 -12.80 -18.72
CA PHE A 14 5.18 -13.16 -18.90
C PHE A 14 5.80 -12.18 -19.89
N GLY A 15 6.27 -11.04 -19.38
CA GLY A 15 6.99 -10.04 -20.17
C GLY A 15 6.46 -8.63 -19.93
N GLY A 16 7.25 -7.83 -19.21
CA GLY A 16 6.97 -6.42 -18.93
C GLY A 16 7.24 -6.09 -17.46
N GLU A 17 8.06 -5.07 -17.22
CA GLU A 17 8.29 -4.45 -15.91
C GLU A 17 7.06 -3.64 -15.46
N SER A 18 5.87 -4.26 -15.44
CA SER A 18 4.66 -3.59 -14.97
C SER A 18 4.10 -4.29 -13.75
N PHE A 19 3.99 -3.52 -12.66
CA PHE A 19 3.27 -3.93 -11.46
C PHE A 19 1.80 -3.57 -11.65
N PHE A 20 0.93 -4.56 -11.77
CA PHE A 20 -0.51 -4.32 -11.85
C PHE A 20 -1.04 -3.95 -10.47
N CYS A 21 -1.58 -2.74 -10.32
CA CYS A 21 -2.32 -2.34 -9.13
C CYS A 21 -3.81 -2.56 -9.38
N TYR A 22 -4.46 -3.38 -8.54
CA TYR A 22 -5.91 -3.58 -8.61
C TYR A 22 -6.61 -2.44 -7.86
N HIS A 23 -7.53 -1.74 -8.53
CA HIS A 23 -8.50 -0.88 -7.87
C HIS A 23 -9.60 -1.79 -7.31
N ALA A 24 -9.59 -2.04 -6.00
CA ALA A 24 -10.77 -2.60 -5.35
C ALA A 24 -11.58 -1.43 -4.78
N GLU A 25 -12.86 -1.36 -5.08
CA GLU A 25 -13.74 -0.38 -4.44
C GLU A 25 -14.20 -0.96 -3.10
N ASP A 26 -13.44 -0.70 -2.03
CA ASP A 26 -13.89 -1.03 -0.68
C ASP A 26 -14.74 0.14 -0.14
N ASN A 27 -16.07 -0.01 -0.17
CA ASN A 27 -17.07 0.90 0.43
C ASN A 27 -17.06 0.86 1.97
N ARG A 28 -15.88 0.68 2.57
CA ARG A 28 -15.69 0.69 4.01
C ARG A 28 -14.59 1.71 4.26
N ASN A 29 -14.77 2.56 5.27
CA ASN A 29 -13.79 3.55 5.74
C ASN A 29 -12.40 2.98 6.13
N THR A 30 -12.17 1.69 5.89
CA THR A 30 -10.93 0.97 6.09
C THR A 30 -10.12 0.99 4.79
N CYS A 31 -9.10 1.86 4.71
CA CYS A 31 -8.06 1.77 3.67
C CYS A 31 -7.24 0.49 3.91
N ARG A 32 -7.78 -0.67 3.51
CA ARG A 32 -7.09 -1.97 3.56
C ARG A 32 -6.21 -2.22 2.34
N MET A 33 -6.25 -1.32 1.36
CA MET A 33 -5.54 -1.47 0.10
C MET A 33 -4.33 -0.54 0.06
N TRP A 34 -3.27 -1.06 -0.54
CA TRP A 34 -2.05 -0.33 -0.84
C TRP A 34 -2.02 -0.02 -2.34
N LEU A 35 -1.66 1.21 -2.69
CA LEU A 35 -1.45 1.64 -4.07
C LEU A 35 0.05 1.61 -4.36
N ALA A 36 0.46 0.85 -5.37
CA ALA A 36 1.83 0.91 -5.87
C ALA A 36 1.92 2.09 -6.86
N ASP A 37 2.66 3.13 -6.47
CA ASP A 37 2.86 4.34 -7.27
C ASP A 37 4.35 4.55 -7.49
N SER A 38 4.85 4.31 -8.70
CA SER A 38 6.24 4.53 -9.05
C SER A 38 6.63 6.01 -9.09
N GLY A 39 5.66 6.93 -9.10
CA GLY A 39 5.89 8.37 -9.00
C GLY A 39 6.05 8.86 -7.56
N ALA A 40 5.73 8.05 -6.56
CA ALA A 40 5.90 8.40 -5.16
C ALA A 40 7.36 8.17 -4.74
N SER A 41 8.01 9.22 -4.23
CA SER A 41 9.38 9.10 -3.69
C SER A 41 9.38 8.37 -2.35
N GLN A 42 8.31 8.53 -1.56
CA GLN A 42 8.15 8.04 -0.20
C GLN A 42 6.84 7.25 -0.08
N HIS A 43 6.86 6.25 0.80
CA HIS A 43 5.68 5.48 1.14
C HIS A 43 4.89 6.25 2.20
N MET A 44 3.57 6.12 2.21
CA MET A 44 2.72 6.85 3.16
C MET A 44 1.46 6.06 3.49
N THR A 45 0.98 6.20 4.72
CA THR A 45 -0.32 5.67 5.14
C THR A 45 -1.06 6.63 6.08
N ARG A 46 -2.38 6.69 5.94
CA ARG A 46 -3.25 7.36 6.94
C ARG A 46 -3.54 6.50 8.16
N ASN A 47 -3.28 5.19 8.09
CA ASN A 47 -3.61 4.25 9.16
C ASN A 47 -2.38 3.92 10.02
N LYS A 48 -2.26 4.61 11.16
CA LYS A 48 -1.19 4.38 12.14
C LYS A 48 -1.15 2.94 12.68
N GLU A 49 -2.26 2.21 12.65
CA GLU A 49 -2.33 0.83 13.16
C GLU A 49 -1.54 -0.17 12.31
N TYR A 50 -1.14 0.22 11.09
CA TYR A 50 -0.26 -0.61 10.25
C TYR A 50 1.21 -0.50 10.62
N LEU A 51 1.58 0.51 11.41
CA LEU A 51 2.96 0.78 11.79
C LEU A 51 3.26 0.06 13.12
N SER A 52 4.19 -0.88 13.10
CA SER A 52 4.53 -1.69 14.29
C SER A 52 5.23 -0.90 15.39
N ASP A 53 5.85 0.20 15.03
CA ASP A 53 6.84 0.97 15.79
C ASP A 53 6.70 2.47 15.48
N PHE A 54 5.44 2.94 15.39
CA PHE A 54 5.15 4.34 15.09
C PHE A 54 5.87 5.31 16.03
N VAL A 55 6.64 6.23 15.46
CA VAL A 55 7.29 7.33 16.16
C VAL A 55 6.69 8.65 15.69
N THR A 56 6.10 9.39 16.63
CA THR A 56 5.57 10.74 16.36
C THR A 56 6.72 11.72 16.12
N PHE A 57 6.60 12.56 15.09
CA PHE A 57 7.54 13.66 14.89
C PHE A 57 7.36 14.75 15.94
N PRO A 58 8.43 15.49 16.33
CA PRO A 58 8.29 16.62 17.24
C PRO A 58 7.32 17.71 16.73
N LYS A 59 7.22 17.86 15.40
CA LYS A 59 6.26 18.73 14.70
C LYS A 59 5.84 18.03 13.40
N PRO A 60 4.60 18.24 12.92
CA PRO A 60 4.18 17.71 11.63
C PRO A 60 5.13 18.14 10.50
N VAL A 61 5.43 17.21 9.61
CA VAL A 61 6.29 17.43 8.44
C VAL A 61 5.41 17.59 7.21
N ASN A 62 5.65 18.63 6.42
CA ASN A 62 4.88 18.86 5.20
C ASN A 62 5.38 17.99 4.05
N VAL A 63 4.52 17.11 3.56
CA VAL A 63 4.76 16.26 2.38
C VAL A 63 4.12 16.92 1.17
N LYS A 64 4.92 17.17 0.12
CA LYS A 64 4.43 17.67 -1.16
C LYS A 64 3.82 16.53 -1.96
N VAL A 65 2.61 16.71 -2.45
CA VAL A 65 1.90 15.72 -3.28
C VAL A 65 1.86 16.16 -4.75
N GLY A 66 1.46 15.25 -5.64
CA GLY A 66 1.57 15.45 -7.10
C GLY A 66 0.80 16.64 -7.68
N ASN A 67 -0.20 17.16 -6.98
CA ASN A 67 -0.93 18.38 -7.40
C ASN A 67 -0.29 19.69 -6.89
N GLY A 68 0.86 19.61 -6.20
CA GLY A 68 1.57 20.77 -5.64
C GLY A 68 1.16 21.15 -4.22
N ASP A 69 0.09 20.55 -3.68
CA ASP A 69 -0.34 20.79 -2.30
C ASP A 69 0.63 20.17 -1.29
N ALA A 70 0.51 20.61 -0.04
CA ALA A 70 1.22 20.05 1.10
C ALA A 70 0.24 19.42 2.09
N ILE A 71 0.52 18.18 2.49
CA ILE A 71 -0.22 17.47 3.54
C ILE A 71 0.68 17.21 4.75
N PRO A 72 0.18 17.30 5.99
CA PRO A 72 0.98 17.03 7.18
C PRO A 72 1.14 15.52 7.43
N ALA A 73 2.39 15.08 7.59
CA ALA A 73 2.76 13.80 8.17
C ALA A 73 3.06 13.97 9.67
N TYR A 74 2.56 13.06 10.49
CA TYR A 74 2.61 13.17 11.96
C TYR A 74 3.68 12.29 12.62
N GLY A 75 4.22 11.34 11.86
CA GLY A 75 5.23 10.41 12.34
C GLY A 75 5.60 9.44 11.22
N HIS A 76 6.40 8.44 11.58
CA HIS A 76 6.83 7.39 10.67
C HIS A 76 6.88 6.05 11.41
N GLY A 77 6.94 4.96 10.66
CA GLY A 77 7.25 3.64 11.21
C GLY A 77 7.43 2.58 10.13
N THR A 78 7.32 1.33 10.57
CA THR A 78 7.53 0.15 9.75
C THR A 78 6.22 -0.57 9.50
N VAL A 79 5.90 -0.84 8.22
CA VAL A 79 4.79 -1.71 7.83
C VAL A 79 5.33 -3.10 7.51
N ASN A 80 4.80 -4.11 8.18
CA ASN A 80 5.09 -5.51 7.85
C ASN A 80 4.04 -6.04 6.87
N PHE A 81 4.47 -6.65 5.77
CA PHE A 81 3.56 -7.18 4.75
C PHE A 81 4.07 -8.50 4.17
N LYS A 82 3.20 -9.22 3.46
CA LYS A 82 3.58 -10.42 2.70
C LYS A 82 3.43 -10.16 1.22
N VAL A 83 4.45 -10.51 0.45
CA VAL A 83 4.44 -10.47 -1.02
C VAL A 83 4.38 -11.90 -1.56
N PHE A 84 3.56 -12.10 -2.59
CA PHE A 84 3.45 -13.38 -3.27
C PHE A 84 4.27 -13.35 -4.56
N ILE A 85 5.40 -14.05 -4.56
CA ILE A 85 6.35 -14.06 -5.68
C ILE A 85 6.56 -15.52 -6.09
N LYS A 86 6.32 -15.83 -7.38
CA LYS A 86 6.57 -17.16 -7.98
C LYS A 86 6.02 -18.32 -7.14
N GLY A 87 4.77 -18.20 -6.68
CA GLY A 87 4.10 -19.27 -5.93
C GLY A 87 4.40 -19.31 -4.43
N LYS A 88 5.19 -18.37 -3.89
CA LYS A 88 5.59 -18.35 -2.47
C LYS A 88 5.23 -17.03 -1.81
N TRP A 89 4.68 -17.11 -0.59
CA TRP A 89 4.53 -15.94 0.28
C TRP A 89 5.85 -15.65 0.99
N ILE A 90 6.33 -14.42 0.85
CA ILE A 90 7.55 -13.92 1.47
C ILE A 90 7.16 -12.79 2.42
N LEU A 91 7.60 -12.86 3.66
CA LEU A 91 7.45 -11.78 4.63
C LEU A 91 8.46 -10.68 4.31
N ASN A 92 8.02 -9.43 4.30
CA ASN A 92 8.86 -8.27 4.08
C ASN A 92 8.39 -7.09 4.95
N ARG A 93 9.18 -6.02 4.97
CA ARG A 93 8.90 -4.79 5.69
C ARG A 93 9.16 -3.57 4.82
N MET A 94 8.45 -2.50 5.11
CA MET A 94 8.60 -1.18 4.51
C MET A 94 8.89 -0.22 5.64
N GLU A 95 10.08 0.37 5.61
CA GLU A 95 10.56 1.30 6.64
C GLU A 95 10.26 2.73 6.21
N ASP A 96 10.23 3.66 7.17
CA ASP A 96 9.98 5.08 6.95
C ASP A 96 8.67 5.39 6.19
N VAL A 97 7.59 4.70 6.57
CA VAL A 97 6.22 4.91 6.08
C VAL A 97 5.45 5.93 6.90
#